data_AF-A0A7S1X961-F1
#
_entry.id   AF-A0A7S1X961-F1
#
_cell.length_a   1.000
_cell.length_b   1.000
_cell.length_c   1.000
_cell.angle_alpha   90.00
_cell.angle_beta   90.00
_cell.angle_gamma   90.00
#
_symmetry.space_group_name_H-M   'P 1'
#
loop_
_entity.id
_entity.type
_entity.pdbx_description
1 polymer ?
#
loop_
_entity_poly.entity_id
_entity_poly.type
_entity_poly.pdbx_seq_one_letter_code
_entity_poly.pdbx_strand_id
1 'polypeptide(L)'
;RPLQTAYISRQVGGSLVCHSTSQSPPLDGGYGQAEEGSESRTTVGASVDELESQSDEETAGNRVMTTFRWPAALGGEEVGVIGSFSNWENAMPLGKSTETGDFVRTMALSPGTYQYKYLVDGNWMCSPCDVNTKSTLGEFNNHRLVSPSHTFVWEKSWGGEEVFITGDFVAWTELVPMKYSASEGRFTATMSLPPGMHSVQYLVDGHWMLSPNDPIVADEAGHNCNKVQVKKPEAFHIFYATGWKHASLLMRLTDDNGVEQGWEELPMHTAESRSSPAGGIWYTVTIPVTKSGKLEFCISNGEKGGEGLKKDTPYGVEYYTCPAPGGYKLVSGRLIPFKRALDPPMMLVSDLDGTMVGDTPEFDYYTDSFRVYWEDNSALANSILVYNTGRSVGAVVGLLEQKGGKLAMPDVLITAVGTKVWLLDEVRSNATGTKWREDEMWAHRLDEGWDLEKARSVGESAVGNFRDRCYWLDKGTEHPHRVAFSVETNVMGDVIAYLRQGFEAAGVQVRVITSGNGEWRYVDCVSIRAGKLEAM
;
A
#
# COMPACT_ATOMS: atom_id res chain seq x y z
N ARG A 1 11.21 -23.26 46.97
CA ARG A 1 10.67 -24.63 46.90
C ARG A 1 9.83 -24.68 45.64
N PRO A 2 10.14 -25.55 44.66
CA PRO A 2 9.58 -25.49 43.32
C PRO A 2 8.21 -26.18 43.28
N LEU A 3 7.30 -25.66 42.45
CA LEU A 3 6.07 -26.37 42.09
C LEU A 3 6.22 -26.90 40.66
N GLN A 4 5.93 -28.19 40.55
CA GLN A 4 6.12 -29.07 39.41
C GLN A 4 5.17 -28.74 38.26
N THR A 5 5.72 -28.71 37.05
CA THR A 5 4.99 -28.78 35.78
C THR A 5 4.47 -30.20 35.57
N ALA A 6 3.15 -30.37 35.49
CA ALA A 6 2.50 -31.63 35.12
C ALA A 6 2.24 -31.67 33.61
N TYR A 7 2.93 -32.59 32.93
CA TYR A 7 2.60 -33.01 31.56
C TYR A 7 1.32 -33.87 31.59
N ILE A 8 0.33 -33.50 30.77
CA ILE A 8 -0.78 -34.38 30.41
C ILE A 8 -0.73 -34.60 28.90
N SER A 9 -0.30 -35.78 28.50
CA SER A 9 -0.47 -36.29 27.14
C SER A 9 -1.93 -36.72 26.95
N ARG A 10 -2.59 -36.24 25.89
CA ARG A 10 -3.77 -36.91 25.34
C ARG A 10 -3.59 -37.12 23.85
N GLN A 11 -3.32 -38.37 23.49
CA GLN A 11 -3.70 -38.92 22.19
C GLN A 11 -5.22 -39.10 22.18
N VAL A 12 -5.90 -38.58 21.16
CA VAL A 12 -7.11 -39.18 20.62
C VAL A 12 -7.09 -38.94 19.11
N GLY A 13 -7.06 -40.03 18.34
CA GLY A 13 -7.27 -40.02 16.90
C GLY A 13 -8.75 -39.81 16.57
N GLY A 14 -8.99 -39.24 15.39
CA GLY A 14 -10.32 -39.07 14.83
C GLY A 14 -10.21 -38.45 13.45
N SER A 15 -10.12 -39.31 12.43
CA SER A 15 -10.31 -38.92 11.04
C SER A 15 -11.77 -38.46 10.88
N LEU A 16 -11.96 -37.21 10.46
CA LEU A 16 -13.25 -36.68 10.02
C LEU A 16 -13.09 -36.26 8.57
N VAL A 17 -13.56 -37.14 7.68
CA VAL A 17 -13.84 -36.83 6.28
C VAL A 17 -15.14 -36.03 6.26
N CYS A 18 -15.06 -34.73 5.96
CA CYS A 18 -16.21 -33.91 5.65
C CYS A 18 -16.27 -33.67 4.14
N HIS A 19 -17.28 -34.26 3.50
CA HIS A 19 -17.74 -33.83 2.17
C HIS A 19 -18.63 -32.61 2.37
N SER A 20 -18.26 -31.47 1.80
CA SER A 20 -19.20 -30.39 1.52
C SER A 20 -18.86 -29.73 0.19
N THR A 21 -19.78 -29.89 -0.74
CA THR A 21 -19.87 -29.26 -2.06
C THR A 21 -20.01 -27.74 -1.96
N SER A 22 -19.13 -26.99 -2.62
CA SER A 22 -19.44 -25.65 -3.15
C SER A 22 -18.47 -25.24 -4.27
N GLN A 23 -18.96 -25.43 -5.49
CA GLN A 23 -18.72 -24.67 -6.74
C GLN A 23 -17.39 -23.92 -6.92
N SER A 24 -16.52 -24.51 -7.73
CA SER A 24 -15.46 -23.84 -8.47
C SER A 24 -16.05 -22.96 -9.59
N PRO A 25 -15.48 -21.78 -9.90
CA PRO A 25 -15.77 -21.11 -11.17
C PRO A 25 -15.03 -21.80 -12.33
N PRO A 26 -15.63 -21.91 -13.53
CA PRO A 26 -15.06 -22.64 -14.65
C PRO A 26 -13.96 -21.86 -15.37
N LEU A 27 -12.89 -22.57 -15.72
CA LEU A 27 -11.93 -22.16 -16.75
C LEU A 27 -12.52 -22.49 -18.11
N ASP A 28 -12.77 -21.47 -18.92
CA ASP A 28 -13.25 -21.66 -20.30
C ASP A 28 -12.05 -21.85 -21.24
N GLY A 29 -12.03 -23.04 -21.86
CA GLY A 29 -11.08 -23.45 -22.89
C GLY A 29 -11.83 -24.29 -23.92
N GLY A 30 -12.31 -23.66 -24.98
CA GLY A 30 -12.98 -24.32 -26.09
C GLY A 30 -12.00 -24.67 -27.22
N TYR A 31 -11.68 -25.95 -27.37
CA TYR A 31 -11.07 -26.51 -28.58
C TYR A 31 -12.15 -26.96 -29.58
N GLY A 32 -11.89 -26.71 -30.87
CA GLY A 32 -12.63 -27.27 -32.00
C GLY A 32 -11.74 -28.15 -32.88
N GLN A 33 -12.01 -29.45 -32.81
CA GLN A 33 -11.93 -30.53 -33.81
C GLN A 33 -10.60 -30.97 -34.48
N ALA A 34 -10.34 -32.25 -34.18
CA ALA A 34 -9.50 -33.30 -34.76
C ALA A 34 -9.28 -33.37 -36.28
N GLU A 35 -8.08 -33.84 -36.65
CA GLU A 35 -7.87 -34.89 -37.67
C GLU A 35 -6.79 -35.88 -37.20
N GLU A 36 -6.95 -37.14 -37.61
CA GLU A 36 -6.21 -38.35 -37.21
C GLU A 36 -4.81 -38.46 -37.83
N GLY A 37 -3.89 -39.11 -37.11
CA GLY A 37 -2.58 -39.52 -37.62
C GLY A 37 -1.85 -40.48 -36.66
N SER A 38 -1.69 -41.71 -37.11
CA SER A 38 -1.23 -42.95 -36.45
C SER A 38 0.19 -43.00 -35.84
N GLU A 39 0.30 -43.81 -34.78
CA GLU A 39 1.41 -44.71 -34.36
C GLU A 39 2.81 -44.09 -34.11
N SER A 40 3.47 -44.29 -32.97
CA SER A 40 3.96 -45.59 -32.49
C SER A 40 4.54 -45.49 -31.07
N ARG A 41 4.47 -46.62 -30.36
CA ARG A 41 4.76 -46.82 -28.94
C ARG A 41 6.20 -47.29 -28.77
N THR A 42 7.03 -46.58 -28.01
CA THR A 42 8.27 -47.14 -27.43
C THR A 42 8.35 -46.76 -25.96
N THR A 43 8.24 -47.76 -25.09
CA THR A 43 8.38 -47.68 -23.64
C THR A 43 9.85 -47.76 -23.25
N VAL A 44 10.37 -46.75 -22.56
CA VAL A 44 11.54 -46.88 -21.68
C VAL A 44 11.21 -46.16 -20.38
N GLY A 45 11.10 -46.92 -19.30
CA GLY A 45 10.92 -46.40 -17.95
C GLY A 45 12.24 -45.87 -17.41
N ALA A 46 12.20 -44.63 -16.93
CA ALA A 46 13.16 -44.09 -15.99
C ALA A 46 12.35 -43.30 -14.95
N SER A 47 12.62 -43.56 -13.68
CA SER A 47 12.02 -42.94 -12.51
C SER A 47 12.19 -41.43 -12.53
N VAL A 48 11.09 -40.72 -12.30
CA VAL A 48 10.99 -39.24 -12.32
C VAL A 48 11.64 -38.60 -11.08
N ASP A 49 12.07 -39.41 -10.10
CA ASP A 49 12.59 -38.93 -8.80
C ASP A 49 14.10 -38.60 -8.76
N GLU A 50 14.86 -38.77 -9.85
CA GLU A 50 16.32 -38.50 -9.87
C GLU A 50 16.75 -37.33 -10.78
N LEU A 51 15.80 -36.64 -11.42
CA LEU A 51 16.09 -35.48 -12.29
C LEU A 51 15.72 -34.11 -11.68
N GLU A 52 15.01 -34.09 -10.54
CA GLU A 52 14.70 -32.84 -9.82
C GLU A 52 15.79 -32.44 -8.80
N SER A 53 16.72 -33.34 -8.46
CA SER A 53 17.75 -33.08 -7.43
C SER A 53 19.00 -32.36 -7.95
N GLN A 54 19.09 -32.04 -9.25
CA GLN A 54 20.29 -31.42 -9.85
C GLN A 54 20.08 -29.95 -10.26
N SER A 55 18.85 -29.42 -10.27
CA SER A 55 18.57 -28.00 -10.55
C SER A 55 18.53 -27.10 -9.30
N ASP A 56 18.47 -27.69 -8.11
CA ASP A 56 18.31 -26.96 -6.84
C ASP A 56 19.65 -26.59 -6.17
N GLU A 57 20.78 -27.21 -6.54
CA GLU A 57 22.08 -26.90 -5.94
C GLU A 57 22.76 -25.64 -6.54
N GLU A 58 22.47 -25.26 -7.78
CA GLU A 58 23.01 -24.02 -8.39
C GLU A 58 22.21 -22.75 -8.04
N THR A 59 21.00 -22.87 -7.48
CA THR A 59 20.17 -21.73 -7.02
C THR A 59 20.10 -21.60 -5.48
N ALA A 60 20.76 -22.49 -4.74
CA ALA A 60 20.75 -22.53 -3.26
C ALA A 60 21.43 -21.32 -2.57
N GLY A 61 22.12 -20.45 -3.32
CA GLY A 61 22.96 -19.38 -2.77
C GLY A 61 22.27 -18.07 -2.39
N ASN A 62 20.99 -17.84 -2.72
CA ASN A 62 20.43 -16.47 -2.68
C ASN A 62 19.10 -16.29 -1.94
N ARG A 63 18.64 -17.27 -1.14
CA ARG A 63 17.38 -17.10 -0.38
C ARG A 63 17.56 -16.18 0.82
N VAL A 64 16.55 -15.37 1.10
CA VAL A 64 16.51 -14.39 2.18
C VAL A 64 15.37 -14.75 3.14
N MET A 65 15.66 -14.73 4.44
CA MET A 65 14.65 -14.99 5.47
C MET A 65 13.63 -13.86 5.51
N THR A 66 12.36 -14.19 5.29
CA THR A 66 11.24 -13.25 5.20
C THR A 66 10.14 -13.69 6.16
N THR A 67 9.72 -12.79 7.06
CA THR A 67 8.65 -13.10 8.01
C THR A 67 7.32 -12.49 7.59
N PHE A 68 6.28 -13.32 7.51
CA PHE A 68 4.90 -12.88 7.38
C PHE A 68 4.28 -12.77 8.77
N ARG A 69 3.54 -11.69 9.03
CA ARG A 69 2.96 -11.39 10.33
C ARG A 69 1.53 -10.90 10.17
N TRP A 70 0.62 -11.52 10.89
CA TRP A 70 -0.75 -11.09 11.05
C TRP A 70 -0.97 -10.61 12.49
N PRO A 71 -1.18 -9.30 12.71
CA PRO A 71 -1.32 -8.73 14.05
C PRO A 71 -2.51 -9.28 14.83
N ALA A 72 -2.30 -9.58 16.12
CA ALA A 72 -3.35 -10.08 17.03
C ALA A 72 -4.58 -9.16 17.08
N ALA A 73 -4.36 -7.85 16.97
CA ALA A 73 -5.41 -6.82 17.01
C ALA A 73 -6.43 -6.93 15.86
N LEU A 74 -6.09 -7.64 14.78
CA LEU A 74 -7.00 -7.89 13.66
C LEU A 74 -7.91 -9.09 13.88
N GLY A 75 -7.75 -9.82 14.99
CA GLY A 75 -8.50 -11.06 15.28
C GLY A 75 -8.00 -12.27 14.49
N GLY A 76 -8.73 -13.38 14.61
CA GLY A 76 -8.40 -14.67 14.00
C GLY A 76 -8.05 -15.75 15.02
N GLU A 77 -8.51 -16.98 14.79
CA GLU A 77 -8.13 -18.17 15.55
C GLU A 77 -7.10 -19.00 14.80
N GLU A 78 -7.29 -19.15 13.48
CA GLU A 78 -6.37 -19.83 12.57
C GLU A 78 -5.99 -18.89 11.42
N VAL A 79 -4.68 -18.70 11.23
CA VAL A 79 -4.15 -17.82 10.19
C VAL A 79 -3.16 -18.60 9.34
N GLY A 80 -3.29 -18.52 8.03
CA GLY A 80 -2.29 -18.98 7.06
C GLY A 80 -1.90 -17.87 6.08
N VAL A 81 -0.75 -18.01 5.43
CA VAL A 81 -0.30 -17.13 4.34
C VAL A 81 -0.18 -17.92 3.05
N ILE A 82 -0.60 -17.32 1.94
CA ILE A 82 -0.58 -17.93 0.62
C ILE A 82 -0.30 -16.87 -0.43
N GLY A 83 0.46 -17.22 -1.47
CA GLY A 83 0.81 -16.23 -2.50
C GLY A 83 1.52 -16.83 -3.69
N SER A 84 2.16 -15.94 -4.47
CA SER A 84 2.90 -16.34 -5.67
C SER A 84 4.06 -17.30 -5.39
N PHE A 85 4.63 -17.28 -4.18
CA PHE A 85 5.68 -18.23 -3.76
C PHE A 85 5.17 -19.66 -3.55
N SER A 86 3.85 -19.86 -3.46
CA SER A 86 3.20 -21.17 -3.32
C SER A 86 2.25 -21.46 -4.48
N ASN A 87 2.40 -20.73 -5.59
CA ASN A 87 1.49 -20.74 -6.75
C ASN A 87 0.00 -20.58 -6.38
N TRP A 88 -0.30 -19.94 -5.25
CA TRP A 88 -1.65 -19.83 -4.72
C TRP A 88 -2.36 -21.17 -4.41
N GLU A 89 -1.63 -22.28 -4.31
CA GLU A 89 -2.22 -23.61 -4.11
C GLU A 89 -2.33 -24.01 -2.64
N ASN A 90 -1.30 -23.74 -1.84
CA ASN A 90 -1.21 -24.21 -0.46
C ASN A 90 -0.96 -23.07 0.52
N ALA A 91 -1.92 -22.81 1.41
CA ALA A 91 -1.74 -21.87 2.50
C ALA A 91 -0.83 -22.46 3.59
N MET A 92 0.16 -21.69 4.01
CA MET A 92 1.12 -22.08 5.04
C MET A 92 0.66 -21.52 6.39
N PRO A 93 0.41 -22.35 7.41
CA PRO A 93 -0.19 -21.91 8.67
C PRO A 93 0.78 -21.09 9.52
N LEU A 94 0.38 -19.93 10.02
CA LEU A 94 1.21 -19.11 10.91
C LEU A 94 1.09 -19.59 12.36
N GLY A 95 2.20 -19.52 13.10
CA GLY A 95 2.24 -19.82 14.53
C GLY A 95 1.82 -18.61 15.36
N LYS A 96 0.98 -18.80 16.37
CA LYS A 96 0.54 -17.74 17.28
C LYS A 96 1.57 -17.50 18.40
N SER A 97 2.05 -16.27 18.53
CA SER A 97 2.93 -15.84 19.62
C SER A 97 2.19 -15.86 20.93
N THR A 98 2.77 -16.53 21.93
CA THR A 98 2.27 -16.49 23.30
C THR A 98 2.56 -15.17 24.00
N GLU A 99 3.52 -14.39 23.48
CA GLU A 99 3.95 -13.12 24.07
C GLU A 99 3.13 -11.95 23.52
N THR A 100 2.98 -11.86 22.20
CA THR A 100 2.26 -10.74 21.55
C THR A 100 0.85 -11.10 21.10
N GLY A 101 0.53 -12.39 20.97
CA GLY A 101 -0.70 -12.88 20.37
C GLY A 101 -0.69 -12.88 18.83
N ASP A 102 0.34 -12.34 18.18
CA ASP A 102 0.40 -12.24 16.71
C ASP A 102 0.62 -13.60 16.07
N PHE A 103 0.14 -13.77 14.85
CA PHE A 103 0.48 -14.93 14.04
C PHE A 103 1.69 -14.59 13.16
N VAL A 104 2.70 -15.46 13.16
CA VAL A 104 3.95 -15.26 12.39
C VAL A 104 4.42 -16.55 11.72
N ARG A 105 5.17 -16.39 10.63
CA ARG A 105 5.93 -17.47 9.98
C ARG A 105 7.10 -16.89 9.22
N THR A 106 8.30 -17.41 9.45
CA THR A 106 9.47 -17.11 8.62
C THR A 106 9.66 -18.12 7.49
N MET A 107 9.97 -17.62 6.29
CA MET A 107 10.23 -18.42 5.10
C MET A 107 11.50 -17.93 4.41
N ALA A 108 12.29 -18.87 3.87
CA ALA A 108 13.41 -18.55 3.00
C ALA A 108 12.89 -18.38 1.56
N LEU A 109 12.81 -17.13 1.08
CA LEU A 109 12.31 -16.80 -0.25
C LEU A 109 13.45 -16.30 -1.14
N SER A 110 13.39 -16.58 -2.44
CA SER A 110 14.28 -15.94 -3.40
C SER A 110 14.02 -14.43 -3.45
N PRO A 111 15.01 -13.59 -3.79
CA PRO A 111 14.78 -12.17 -3.97
C PRO A 111 13.83 -11.97 -5.14
N GLY A 112 12.82 -11.13 -4.95
CA GLY A 112 11.80 -10.91 -5.96
C GLY A 112 10.63 -10.14 -5.40
N THR A 113 9.63 -9.95 -6.25
CA THR A 113 8.38 -9.31 -5.87
C THR A 113 7.29 -10.36 -5.73
N TYR A 114 6.62 -10.38 -4.58
CA TYR A 114 5.63 -11.40 -4.24
C TYR A 114 4.27 -10.75 -3.94
N GLN A 115 3.21 -11.34 -4.48
CA GLN A 115 1.84 -11.04 -4.10
C GLN A 115 1.31 -12.16 -3.22
N TYR A 116 0.53 -11.81 -2.20
CA TYR A 116 0.02 -12.78 -1.22
C TYR A 116 -1.25 -12.29 -0.53
N LYS A 117 -1.94 -13.20 0.15
CA LYS A 117 -3.05 -12.96 1.06
C LYS A 117 -2.88 -13.80 2.32
N TYR A 118 -3.68 -13.49 3.33
CA TYR A 118 -3.87 -14.31 4.50
C TYR A 118 -5.19 -15.08 4.40
N LEU A 119 -5.17 -16.32 4.85
CA LEU A 119 -6.37 -17.12 5.09
C LEU A 119 -6.64 -17.10 6.59
N VAL A 120 -7.65 -16.34 7.02
CA VAL A 120 -7.98 -16.14 8.44
C VAL A 120 -9.37 -16.71 8.71
N ASP A 121 -9.42 -17.77 9.52
CA ASP A 121 -10.64 -18.52 9.81
C ASP A 121 -11.43 -18.91 8.54
N GLY A 122 -10.70 -19.31 7.50
CA GLY A 122 -11.26 -19.68 6.19
C GLY A 122 -11.55 -18.51 5.24
N ASN A 123 -11.34 -17.26 5.66
CA ASN A 123 -11.59 -16.07 4.84
C ASN A 123 -10.29 -15.49 4.26
N TRP A 124 -10.34 -15.10 2.99
CA TRP A 124 -9.22 -14.47 2.30
C TRP A 124 -9.15 -12.98 2.65
N MET A 125 -8.05 -12.56 3.25
CA MET A 125 -7.87 -11.20 3.74
C MET A 125 -6.51 -10.63 3.33
N CYS A 126 -6.49 -9.32 3.06
CA CYS A 126 -5.25 -8.56 2.99
C CYS A 126 -4.98 -7.96 4.37
N SER A 127 -3.72 -8.01 4.82
CA SER A 127 -3.26 -7.27 5.98
C SER A 127 -3.37 -5.77 5.68
N PRO A 128 -4.03 -4.97 6.53
CA PRO A 128 -4.05 -3.51 6.41
C PRO A 128 -2.70 -2.87 6.78
N CYS A 129 -1.79 -3.65 7.37
CA CYS A 129 -0.46 -3.20 7.78
C CYS A 129 0.61 -3.41 6.68
N ASP A 130 0.26 -4.11 5.61
CA ASP A 130 1.13 -4.38 4.47
C ASP A 130 0.66 -3.60 3.22
N VAL A 131 1.58 -3.37 2.28
CA VAL A 131 1.25 -2.71 1.01
C VAL A 131 0.29 -3.57 0.21
N ASN A 132 -0.75 -2.96 -0.36
CA ASN A 132 -1.70 -3.61 -1.26
C ASN A 132 -1.41 -3.30 -2.74
N THR A 133 -1.82 -4.19 -3.62
CA THR A 133 -1.84 -4.04 -5.09
C THR A 133 -3.12 -4.68 -5.64
N LYS A 134 -3.59 -4.29 -6.82
CA LYS A 134 -4.67 -5.02 -7.51
C LYS A 134 -4.13 -6.09 -8.44
N SER A 135 -4.83 -7.21 -8.47
CA SER A 135 -4.68 -8.24 -9.49
C SER A 135 -5.24 -7.76 -10.83
N THR A 136 -4.97 -8.52 -11.89
CA THR A 136 -5.53 -8.29 -13.23
C THR A 136 -7.06 -8.36 -13.26
N LEU A 137 -7.68 -9.03 -12.29
CA LEU A 137 -9.14 -9.14 -12.13
C LEU A 137 -9.72 -8.04 -11.21
N GLY A 138 -8.89 -7.13 -10.70
CA GLY A 138 -9.30 -6.02 -9.85
C GLY A 138 -9.40 -6.33 -8.36
N GLU A 139 -9.11 -7.58 -7.94
CA GLU A 139 -9.06 -7.97 -6.54
C GLU A 139 -7.78 -7.45 -5.86
N PHE A 140 -7.85 -7.10 -4.57
CA PHE A 140 -6.67 -6.68 -3.82
C PHE A 140 -5.87 -7.87 -3.31
N ASN A 141 -4.53 -7.77 -3.40
CA ASN A 141 -3.55 -8.63 -2.77
C ASN A 141 -2.62 -7.76 -1.93
N ASN A 142 -1.99 -8.32 -0.88
CA ASN A 142 -0.78 -7.72 -0.35
C ASN A 142 0.38 -7.93 -1.34
N HIS A 143 1.36 -7.04 -1.29
CA HIS A 143 2.52 -7.03 -2.18
C HIS A 143 3.79 -6.74 -1.36
N ARG A 144 4.85 -7.54 -1.58
CA ARG A 144 6.12 -7.39 -0.87
C ARG A 144 7.30 -7.57 -1.81
N LEU A 145 8.25 -6.63 -1.72
CA LEU A 145 9.59 -6.80 -2.25
C LEU A 145 10.41 -7.63 -1.24
N VAL A 146 10.79 -8.83 -1.64
CA VAL A 146 11.76 -9.65 -0.92
C VAL A 146 13.15 -9.32 -1.46
N SER A 147 13.97 -8.76 -0.58
CA SER A 147 15.35 -8.38 -0.86
C SER A 147 16.10 -8.29 0.47
N PRO A 148 17.42 -8.57 0.51
CA PRO A 148 18.23 -8.29 1.71
C PRO A 148 18.05 -6.84 2.17
N SER A 149 17.51 -6.63 3.38
CA SER A 149 17.39 -5.29 3.96
C SER A 149 18.24 -5.11 5.21
N HIS A 150 18.63 -6.21 5.87
CA HIS A 150 19.56 -6.18 6.97
C HIS A 150 20.32 -7.50 7.12
N THR A 151 21.60 -7.41 7.51
CA THR A 151 22.42 -8.57 7.89
C THR A 151 22.82 -8.41 9.34
N PHE A 152 22.22 -9.23 10.20
CA PHE A 152 22.63 -9.31 11.59
C PHE A 152 23.97 -10.01 11.70
N VAL A 153 24.79 -9.53 12.62
CA VAL A 153 26.15 -10.02 12.83
C VAL A 153 26.35 -10.38 14.29
N TRP A 154 26.99 -11.51 14.52
CA TRP A 154 27.62 -11.85 15.79
C TRP A 154 29.09 -12.20 15.57
N GLU A 155 30.02 -11.45 16.17
CA GLU A 155 31.45 -11.72 15.98
C GLU A 155 31.87 -12.97 16.75
N LYS A 156 32.62 -13.90 16.12
CA LYS A 156 33.10 -15.12 16.80
C LYS A 156 34.00 -14.79 18.01
N SER A 157 34.63 -13.61 18.00
CA SER A 157 35.42 -13.10 19.12
C SER A 157 34.59 -12.83 20.39
N TRP A 158 33.27 -12.73 20.29
CA TRP A 158 32.36 -12.62 21.45
C TRP A 158 32.00 -13.99 22.06
N GLY A 159 32.49 -15.09 21.48
CA GLY A 159 32.15 -16.46 21.86
C GLY A 159 30.96 -17.01 21.08
N GLY A 160 30.58 -18.26 21.37
CA GLY A 160 29.49 -18.96 20.70
C GLY A 160 29.98 -19.99 19.68
N GLU A 161 29.50 -21.22 19.76
CA GLU A 161 29.55 -22.21 18.66
C GLU A 161 28.24 -22.23 17.88
N GLU A 162 27.12 -22.06 18.57
CA GLU A 162 25.78 -21.96 17.98
C GLU A 162 25.16 -20.61 18.32
N VAL A 163 24.78 -19.86 17.28
CA VAL A 163 24.20 -18.52 17.42
C VAL A 163 22.89 -18.46 16.66
N PHE A 164 21.84 -18.02 17.36
CA PHE A 164 20.54 -17.72 16.80
C PHE A 164 20.17 -16.27 17.10
N ILE A 165 19.28 -15.71 16.28
CA ILE A 165 18.68 -14.39 16.52
C ILE A 165 17.16 -14.49 16.56
N THR A 166 16.55 -13.71 17.43
CA THR A 166 15.11 -13.49 17.48
C THR A 166 14.81 -12.01 17.71
N GLY A 167 13.53 -11.63 17.57
CA GLY A 167 13.12 -10.24 17.72
C GLY A 167 11.64 -10.03 17.48
N ASP A 168 11.25 -8.76 17.52
CA ASP A 168 9.88 -8.32 17.23
C ASP A 168 9.41 -8.72 15.82
N PHE A 169 10.33 -8.83 14.87
CA PHE A 169 10.05 -9.23 13.48
C PHE A 169 9.57 -10.68 13.35
N VAL A 170 9.81 -11.54 14.34
CA VAL A 170 9.27 -12.90 14.48
C VAL A 170 8.38 -13.04 15.73
N ALA A 171 7.90 -11.92 16.26
CA ALA A 171 7.10 -11.86 17.48
C ALA A 171 7.68 -12.70 18.65
N TRP A 172 9.02 -12.79 18.72
CA TRP A 172 9.78 -13.53 19.72
C TRP A 172 9.52 -15.05 19.78
N THR A 173 8.94 -15.63 18.73
CA THR A 173 8.54 -17.05 18.71
C THR A 173 9.53 -18.00 18.06
N GLU A 174 10.31 -17.49 17.11
CA GLU A 174 11.24 -18.28 16.30
C GLU A 174 12.69 -17.85 16.58
N LEU A 175 13.60 -18.84 16.56
CA LEU A 175 15.04 -18.64 16.62
C LEU A 175 15.61 -18.83 15.21
N VAL A 176 16.05 -17.74 14.59
CA VAL A 176 16.65 -17.77 13.25
C VAL A 176 18.13 -18.15 13.39
N PRO A 177 18.57 -19.31 12.85
CA PRO A 177 19.97 -19.72 12.94
C PRO A 177 20.88 -18.78 12.14
N MET A 178 22.01 -18.41 12.72
CA MET A 178 23.03 -17.60 12.06
C MET A 178 24.12 -18.49 11.45
N LYS A 179 24.52 -18.20 10.21
CA LYS A 179 25.54 -18.96 9.47
C LYS A 179 26.94 -18.46 9.84
N TYR A 180 27.83 -19.37 10.25
CA TYR A 180 29.23 -19.03 10.52
C TYR A 180 30.04 -18.88 9.22
N SER A 181 30.76 -17.76 9.09
CA SER A 181 31.72 -17.48 8.03
C SER A 181 33.14 -17.57 8.60
N ALA A 182 33.85 -18.65 8.32
CA ALA A 182 35.20 -18.88 8.83
C ALA A 182 36.23 -17.86 8.30
N SER A 183 36.07 -17.41 7.06
CA SER A 183 36.94 -16.39 6.45
C SER A 183 36.79 -15.02 7.08
N GLU A 184 35.58 -14.69 7.56
CA GLU A 184 35.27 -13.39 8.16
C GLU A 184 35.29 -13.42 9.69
N GLY A 185 35.31 -14.60 10.32
CA GLY A 185 35.32 -14.75 11.77
C GLY A 185 34.02 -14.32 12.44
N ARG A 186 32.88 -14.46 11.77
CA ARG A 186 31.58 -13.96 12.26
C ARG A 186 30.41 -14.88 11.88
N PHE A 187 29.35 -14.85 12.66
CA PHE A 187 28.05 -15.43 12.32
C PHE A 187 27.17 -14.36 11.69
N THR A 188 26.40 -14.72 10.67
CA THR A 188 25.50 -13.80 9.98
C THR A 188 24.11 -14.38 9.73
N ALA A 189 23.09 -13.53 9.78
CA ALA A 189 21.76 -13.84 9.29
C ALA A 189 21.23 -12.67 8.47
N THR A 190 21.04 -12.90 7.17
CA THR A 190 20.51 -11.91 6.23
C THR A 190 19.00 -12.05 6.12
N MET A 191 18.29 -10.96 6.38
CA MET A 191 16.83 -10.93 6.46
C MET A 191 16.22 -9.87 5.54
N SER A 192 14.98 -10.12 5.11
CA SER A 192 14.09 -9.15 4.47
C SER A 192 13.09 -8.66 5.49
N LEU A 193 13.49 -7.60 6.19
CA LEU A 193 12.71 -6.94 7.21
C LEU A 193 12.09 -5.63 6.70
N PRO A 194 10.88 -5.26 7.16
CA PRO A 194 10.34 -3.93 6.96
C PRO A 194 11.31 -2.84 7.41
N PRO A 195 11.35 -1.66 6.75
CA PRO A 195 12.17 -0.55 7.22
C PRO A 195 11.66 -0.04 8.57
N GLY A 196 12.56 0.23 9.51
CA GLY A 196 12.17 0.70 10.84
C GLY A 196 13.15 0.30 11.93
N MET A 197 12.79 0.61 13.16
CA MET A 197 13.52 0.17 14.34
C MET A 197 13.01 -1.20 14.79
N HIS A 198 13.91 -2.15 14.91
CA HIS A 198 13.65 -3.50 15.38
C HIS A 198 14.35 -3.78 16.70
N SER A 199 13.69 -4.56 17.54
CA SER A 199 14.18 -5.03 18.83
C SER A 199 14.62 -6.47 18.67
N VAL A 200 15.87 -6.77 19.02
CA VAL A 200 16.46 -8.10 18.81
C VAL A 200 17.24 -8.59 20.01
N GLN A 201 17.35 -9.91 20.12
CA GLN A 201 18.21 -10.63 21.06
C GLN A 201 18.88 -11.82 20.37
N TYR A 202 20.04 -12.21 20.89
CA TYR A 202 20.81 -13.34 20.41
C TYR A 202 20.73 -14.49 21.42
N LEU A 203 20.58 -15.71 20.95
CA LEU A 203 20.76 -16.92 21.76
C LEU A 203 22.08 -17.56 21.34
N VAL A 204 23.05 -17.53 22.24
CA VAL A 204 24.43 -17.98 22.01
C VAL A 204 24.73 -19.13 22.96
N ASP A 205 24.96 -20.32 22.43
CA ASP A 205 25.18 -21.55 23.22
C ASP A 205 24.15 -21.71 24.36
N GLY A 206 22.87 -21.43 24.07
CA GLY A 206 21.76 -21.51 25.03
C GLY A 206 21.61 -20.33 26.01
N HIS A 207 22.41 -19.27 25.87
CA HIS A 207 22.36 -18.09 26.72
C HIS A 207 21.88 -16.85 25.96
N TRP A 208 20.95 -16.10 26.55
CA TRP A 208 20.48 -14.83 26.00
C TRP A 208 21.57 -13.77 26.11
N MET A 209 21.90 -13.17 24.97
CA MET A 209 22.96 -12.19 24.82
C MET A 209 22.51 -11.01 23.96
N LEU A 210 23.26 -9.92 24.10
CA LEU A 210 23.10 -8.70 23.34
C LEU A 210 24.40 -8.39 22.60
N SER A 211 24.27 -7.90 21.36
CA SER A 211 25.38 -7.35 20.60
C SER A 211 25.97 -6.15 21.37
N PRO A 212 27.29 -6.10 21.59
CA PRO A 212 27.95 -4.96 22.22
C PRO A 212 28.03 -3.74 21.29
N ASN A 213 27.77 -3.90 20.00
CA ASN A 213 27.88 -2.84 19.00
C ASN A 213 26.55 -2.12 18.74
N ASP A 214 25.43 -2.71 19.13
CA ASP A 214 24.10 -2.15 18.87
C ASP A 214 23.51 -1.49 20.14
N PRO A 215 22.78 -0.37 20.01
CA PRO A 215 22.16 0.30 21.15
C PRO A 215 21.30 -0.65 21.98
N ILE A 216 21.44 -0.60 23.30
CA ILE A 216 20.65 -1.42 24.23
C ILE A 216 19.55 -0.57 24.85
N VAL A 217 18.31 -1.03 24.75
CA VAL A 217 17.14 -0.34 25.32
C VAL A 217 16.28 -1.36 26.06
N ALA A 218 15.83 -0.99 27.25
CA ALA A 218 14.87 -1.78 28.02
C ALA A 218 13.47 -1.66 27.43
N ASP A 219 12.75 -2.77 27.33
CA ASP A 219 11.32 -2.80 27.03
C ASP A 219 10.47 -2.31 28.22
N GLU A 220 9.14 -2.32 28.07
CA GLU A 220 8.21 -1.90 29.11
C GLU A 220 8.26 -2.78 30.37
N ALA A 221 8.73 -4.03 30.25
CA ALA A 221 8.91 -4.98 31.34
C ALA A 221 10.31 -4.90 31.98
N GLY A 222 11.21 -4.07 31.44
CA GLY A 222 12.58 -3.90 31.90
C GLY A 222 13.58 -4.89 31.29
N HIS A 223 13.20 -5.69 30.30
CA HIS A 223 14.13 -6.57 29.59
C HIS A 223 14.91 -5.79 28.55
N ASN A 224 16.24 -5.97 28.55
CA ASN A 224 17.12 -5.28 27.60
C ASN A 224 17.14 -5.98 26.25
N CYS A 225 16.99 -5.20 25.18
CA CYS A 225 17.10 -5.66 23.79
C CYS A 225 18.03 -4.74 23.01
N ASN A 226 18.67 -5.27 21.96
CA ASN A 226 19.35 -4.43 20.99
C ASN A 226 18.32 -3.74 20.10
N LYS A 227 18.55 -2.47 19.75
CA LYS A 227 17.74 -1.67 18.85
C LYS A 227 18.48 -1.46 17.54
N VAL A 228 17.96 -2.07 16.48
CA VAL A 228 18.59 -2.10 15.15
C VAL A 228 17.74 -1.30 14.16
N GLN A 229 18.35 -0.31 13.48
CA GLN A 229 17.70 0.42 12.40
C GLN A 229 17.84 -0.36 11.10
N VAL A 230 16.73 -0.91 10.62
CA VAL A 230 16.63 -1.50 9.29
C VAL A 230 16.33 -0.40 8.28
N LYS A 231 17.13 -0.35 7.21
CA LYS A 231 16.89 0.54 6.07
C LYS A 231 16.00 -0.15 5.06
N LYS A 232 15.43 0.64 4.16
CA LYS A 232 14.73 0.12 3.00
C LYS A 232 15.67 -0.73 2.14
N PRO A 233 15.23 -1.90 1.64
CA PRO A 233 16.04 -2.69 0.74
C PRO A 233 16.38 -1.89 -0.52
N GLU A 234 17.61 -2.09 -1.00
CA GLU A 234 18.04 -1.53 -2.28
C GLU A 234 17.39 -2.33 -3.43
N ALA A 235 16.90 -1.60 -4.43
CA ALA A 235 16.29 -2.15 -5.62
C ALA A 235 16.40 -1.15 -6.77
N PHE A 236 16.45 -1.65 -8.00
CA PHE A 236 16.15 -0.83 -9.17
C PHE A 236 14.65 -0.87 -9.42
N HIS A 237 14.02 0.29 -9.58
CA HIS A 237 12.61 0.38 -9.91
C HIS A 237 12.43 1.24 -11.15
N ILE A 238 12.02 0.64 -12.26
CA ILE A 238 11.93 1.32 -13.55
C ILE A 238 10.47 1.53 -13.90
N PHE A 239 10.07 2.78 -14.05
CA PHE A 239 8.84 3.16 -14.73
C PHE A 239 9.12 3.39 -16.21
N TYR A 240 8.33 2.78 -17.09
CA TYR A 240 8.45 2.90 -18.54
C TYR A 240 7.12 3.28 -19.17
N ALA A 241 7.10 4.34 -19.97
CA ALA A 241 5.91 4.75 -20.70
C ALA A 241 5.99 4.28 -22.17
N THR A 242 4.99 3.52 -22.62
CA THR A 242 4.92 3.06 -24.01
C THR A 242 3.50 2.84 -24.49
N GLY A 243 3.29 2.94 -25.80
CA GLY A 243 2.03 2.55 -26.45
C GLY A 243 1.92 1.03 -26.70
N TRP A 244 2.90 0.23 -26.26
CA TRP A 244 2.87 -1.22 -26.44
C TRP A 244 1.89 -1.91 -25.48
N LYS A 245 1.32 -3.03 -25.95
CA LYS A 245 0.42 -3.90 -25.15
C LYS A 245 1.17 -4.71 -24.09
N HIS A 246 2.46 -4.93 -24.30
CA HIS A 246 3.35 -5.66 -23.40
C HIS A 246 4.73 -4.99 -23.42
N ALA A 247 5.47 -5.14 -22.33
CA ALA A 247 6.85 -4.71 -22.24
C ALA A 247 7.66 -5.74 -21.44
N SER A 248 8.86 -6.07 -21.93
CA SER A 248 9.83 -6.90 -21.20
C SER A 248 11.15 -6.14 -21.08
N LEU A 249 11.74 -6.20 -19.90
CA LEU A 249 13.06 -5.65 -19.62
C LEU A 249 14.10 -6.71 -19.94
N LEU A 250 14.96 -6.44 -20.92
CA LEU A 250 16.16 -7.23 -21.19
C LEU A 250 17.31 -6.57 -20.45
N MET A 251 17.85 -7.22 -19.44
CA MET A 251 18.75 -6.58 -18.49
C MET A 251 19.97 -7.40 -18.08
N ARG A 252 20.94 -6.70 -17.50
CA ARG A 252 22.13 -7.29 -16.88
C ARG A 252 22.59 -6.44 -15.70
N LEU A 253 22.98 -7.08 -14.61
CA LEU A 253 23.65 -6.43 -13.48
C LEU A 253 25.17 -6.55 -13.63
N THR A 254 25.88 -5.48 -13.29
CA THR A 254 27.34 -5.49 -13.11
C THR A 254 27.63 -5.06 -11.69
N ASP A 255 28.31 -5.90 -10.91
CA ASP A 255 28.71 -5.51 -9.55
C ASP A 255 29.81 -4.44 -9.55
N ASP A 256 30.10 -3.87 -8.38
CA ASP A 256 31.11 -2.81 -8.25
C ASP A 256 32.54 -3.26 -8.62
N ASN A 257 32.80 -4.58 -8.67
CA ASN A 257 34.08 -5.14 -9.11
C ASN A 257 34.15 -5.35 -10.62
N GLY A 258 33.08 -5.00 -11.34
CA GLY A 258 32.97 -5.20 -12.79
C GLY A 258 32.55 -6.62 -13.19
N VAL A 259 32.10 -7.45 -12.24
CA VAL A 259 31.61 -8.80 -12.57
C VAL A 259 30.22 -8.67 -13.17
N GLU A 260 30.11 -9.03 -14.44
CA GLU A 260 28.86 -9.03 -15.18
C GLU A 260 28.08 -10.33 -14.92
N GLN A 261 26.80 -10.19 -14.55
CA GLN A 261 25.87 -11.30 -14.53
C GLN A 261 25.40 -11.63 -15.96
N GLY A 262 24.74 -12.77 -16.15
CA GLY A 262 24.11 -13.11 -17.42
C GLY A 262 23.00 -12.11 -17.80
N TRP A 263 22.68 -12.05 -19.08
CA TRP A 263 21.47 -11.35 -19.53
C TRP A 263 20.22 -12.11 -19.10
N GLU A 264 19.25 -11.38 -18.56
CA GLU A 264 17.96 -11.90 -18.11
C GLU A 264 16.84 -11.09 -18.76
N GLU A 265 15.71 -11.75 -19.05
CA GLU A 265 14.48 -11.09 -19.48
C GLU A 265 13.45 -11.13 -18.35
N LEU A 266 12.99 -9.95 -17.93
CA LEU A 266 11.95 -9.81 -16.91
C LEU A 266 10.68 -9.20 -17.52
N PRO A 267 9.49 -9.77 -17.27
CA PRO A 267 8.25 -9.13 -17.67
C PRO A 267 8.07 -7.82 -16.89
N MET A 268 7.62 -6.77 -17.58
CA MET A 268 7.17 -5.56 -16.90
C MET A 268 5.65 -5.63 -16.70
N HIS A 269 5.19 -5.11 -15.58
CA HIS A 269 3.78 -5.11 -15.21
C HIS A 269 3.18 -3.73 -15.45
N THR A 270 1.92 -3.65 -15.85
CA THR A 270 1.20 -2.37 -15.90
C THR A 270 1.22 -1.71 -14.52
N ALA A 271 1.68 -0.47 -14.43
CA ALA A 271 1.68 0.29 -13.20
C ALA A 271 0.27 0.81 -12.91
N GLU A 272 -0.14 0.79 -11.65
CA GLU A 272 -1.33 1.50 -11.15
C GLU A 272 -1.12 3.02 -11.09
N SER A 273 -0.32 3.56 -12.01
CA SER A 273 -0.04 4.99 -12.08
C SER A 273 -1.34 5.75 -12.27
N ARG A 274 -1.49 6.83 -11.50
CA ARG A 274 -2.58 7.79 -11.67
C ARG A 274 -2.24 8.86 -12.69
N SER A 275 -0.98 8.94 -13.13
CA SER A 275 -0.59 9.87 -14.18
C SER A 275 -0.81 9.26 -15.57
N SER A 276 -1.29 10.08 -16.50
CA SER A 276 -1.36 9.71 -17.91
C SER A 276 0.00 9.94 -18.55
N PRO A 277 0.73 8.91 -19.01
CA PRO A 277 1.90 9.17 -19.83
C PRO A 277 1.39 9.71 -21.17
N ALA A 278 2.06 10.73 -21.71
CA ALA A 278 1.77 11.21 -23.05
C ALA A 278 1.95 10.05 -24.07
N GLY A 279 0.84 9.38 -24.43
CA GLY A 279 0.79 8.40 -25.51
C GLY A 279 0.83 6.91 -25.12
N GLY A 280 0.49 6.49 -23.90
CA GLY A 280 0.44 5.04 -23.64
C GLY A 280 0.08 4.57 -22.24
N ILE A 281 0.67 3.43 -21.86
CA ILE A 281 0.51 2.73 -20.59
C ILE A 281 1.84 2.83 -19.83
N TRP A 282 1.77 3.07 -18.52
CA TRP A 282 2.93 2.93 -17.66
C TRP A 282 3.15 1.46 -17.34
N TYR A 283 4.38 1.00 -17.52
CA TYR A 283 4.87 -0.27 -17.03
C TYR A 283 5.87 -0.04 -15.91
N THR A 284 5.95 -0.98 -14.98
CA THR A 284 6.94 -1.00 -13.92
C THR A 284 7.57 -2.37 -13.75
N VAL A 285 8.82 -2.38 -13.30
CA VAL A 285 9.53 -3.57 -12.85
C VAL A 285 10.41 -3.19 -11.66
N THR A 286 10.44 -4.05 -10.65
CA THR A 286 11.32 -3.90 -9.48
C THR A 286 12.32 -5.05 -9.47
N ILE A 287 13.60 -4.71 -9.49
CA ILE A 287 14.70 -5.65 -9.47
C ILE A 287 15.37 -5.55 -8.10
N PRO A 288 15.24 -6.57 -7.24
CA PRO A 288 15.92 -6.59 -5.95
C PRO A 288 17.44 -6.62 -6.15
N VAL A 289 18.17 -5.92 -5.30
CA VAL A 289 19.62 -5.85 -5.37
C VAL A 289 20.22 -6.67 -4.24
N THR A 290 20.98 -7.70 -4.59
CA THR A 290 21.69 -8.55 -3.62
C THR A 290 23.16 -8.16 -3.45
N LYS A 291 23.72 -7.44 -4.42
CA LYS A 291 25.05 -6.84 -4.42
C LYS A 291 24.99 -5.47 -5.10
N SER A 292 25.71 -4.49 -4.58
CA SER A 292 25.81 -3.17 -5.20
C SER A 292 26.41 -3.25 -6.60
N GLY A 293 25.95 -2.34 -7.47
CA GLY A 293 26.36 -2.34 -8.87
C GLY A 293 25.50 -1.43 -9.75
N LYS A 294 25.74 -1.52 -11.06
CA LYS A 294 24.94 -0.86 -12.10
C LYS A 294 24.01 -1.83 -12.80
N LEU A 295 22.94 -1.29 -13.38
CA LEU A 295 21.98 -2.01 -14.22
C LEU A 295 22.09 -1.51 -15.65
N GLU A 296 22.29 -2.42 -16.60
CA GLU A 296 22.25 -2.15 -18.04
C GLU A 296 21.03 -2.84 -18.65
N PHE A 297 20.28 -2.15 -19.53
CA PHE A 297 19.07 -2.72 -20.10
C PHE A 297 18.63 -2.12 -21.44
N CYS A 298 17.77 -2.85 -22.14
CA CYS A 298 16.85 -2.33 -23.16
C CYS A 298 15.44 -2.90 -22.91
N ILE A 299 14.43 -2.34 -23.56
CA ILE A 299 13.05 -2.81 -23.40
C ILE A 299 12.54 -3.38 -24.72
N SER A 300 11.89 -4.54 -24.68
CA SER A 300 11.22 -5.14 -25.84
C SER A 300 9.70 -5.03 -25.69
N ASN A 301 8.97 -5.16 -26.80
CA ASN A 301 7.52 -5.28 -26.79
C ASN A 301 7.01 -6.70 -26.46
N GLY A 302 7.90 -7.61 -26.03
CA GLY A 302 7.55 -8.98 -25.63
C GLY A 302 7.29 -9.97 -26.78
N GLU A 303 7.38 -9.56 -28.04
CA GLU A 303 7.15 -10.43 -29.19
C GLU A 303 8.33 -11.40 -29.43
N LYS A 304 8.05 -12.66 -29.78
CA LYS A 304 9.07 -13.72 -29.92
C LYS A 304 9.79 -13.72 -31.30
N GLY A 305 10.23 -12.56 -31.77
CA GLY A 305 11.00 -12.38 -33.01
C GLY A 305 10.18 -12.03 -34.26
N GLY A 306 10.85 -11.86 -35.41
CA GLY A 306 10.24 -11.44 -36.68
C GLY A 306 10.00 -9.93 -36.80
N GLU A 307 9.21 -9.52 -37.80
CA GLU A 307 8.90 -8.09 -38.06
C GLU A 307 8.12 -7.40 -36.93
N GLY A 308 7.50 -8.19 -36.04
CA GLY A 308 6.74 -7.69 -34.90
C GLY A 308 7.59 -7.30 -33.69
N LEU A 309 8.83 -7.82 -33.57
CA LEU A 309 9.71 -7.51 -32.45
C LEU A 309 10.22 -6.07 -32.55
N LYS A 310 9.92 -5.29 -31.51
CA LYS A 310 10.42 -3.93 -31.35
C LYS A 310 11.25 -3.85 -30.07
N LYS A 311 12.34 -3.08 -30.15
CA LYS A 311 13.20 -2.77 -29.01
C LYS A 311 13.33 -1.26 -28.86
N ASP A 312 13.27 -0.80 -27.63
CA ASP A 312 13.57 0.55 -27.21
C ASP A 312 14.99 0.54 -26.63
N THR A 313 15.88 1.23 -27.32
CA THR A 313 17.30 1.38 -27.00
C THR A 313 17.67 2.86 -26.99
N PRO A 314 18.61 3.30 -26.15
CA PRO A 314 19.03 4.70 -26.13
C PRO A 314 19.67 5.11 -27.46
N TYR A 315 19.65 6.41 -27.74
CA TYR A 315 20.33 6.96 -28.91
C TYR A 315 21.85 7.05 -28.69
N GLY A 316 22.63 6.46 -29.59
CA GLY A 316 24.09 6.62 -29.64
C GLY A 316 24.90 5.74 -28.68
N VAL A 317 24.26 4.93 -27.84
CA VAL A 317 24.88 3.89 -27.01
C VAL A 317 24.06 2.60 -27.08
N GLU A 318 24.60 1.49 -26.61
CA GLU A 318 23.98 0.17 -26.78
C GLU A 318 22.82 -0.08 -25.81
N TYR A 319 22.95 0.36 -24.54
CA TYR A 319 22.00 0.07 -23.47
C TYR A 319 21.76 1.29 -22.57
N TYR A 320 20.55 1.37 -22.01
CA TYR A 320 20.27 2.27 -20.90
C TYR A 320 21.09 1.82 -19.69
N THR A 321 21.53 2.76 -18.86
CA THR A 321 22.31 2.45 -17.66
C THR A 321 21.78 3.19 -16.45
N CYS A 322 21.43 2.43 -15.40
CA CYS A 322 21.21 2.97 -14.06
C CYS A 322 22.50 2.77 -13.25
N PRO A 323 23.18 3.84 -12.81
CA PRO A 323 24.48 3.74 -12.18
C PRO A 323 24.46 3.15 -10.76
N ALA A 324 23.29 3.14 -10.10
CA ALA A 324 23.12 2.63 -8.74
C ALA A 324 21.66 2.23 -8.49
N PRO A 325 21.37 1.42 -7.46
CA PRO A 325 20.00 1.12 -7.06
C PRO A 325 19.18 2.38 -6.78
N GLY A 326 17.91 2.36 -7.18
CA GLY A 326 17.01 3.50 -7.05
C GLY A 326 15.85 3.46 -8.04
N GLY A 327 15.00 4.47 -7.95
CA GLY A 327 13.90 4.67 -8.88
C GLY A 327 14.32 5.41 -10.15
N TYR A 328 13.77 5.01 -11.30
CA TYR A 328 14.04 5.61 -12.60
C TYR A 328 12.77 5.68 -13.45
N LYS A 329 12.66 6.72 -14.28
CA LYS A 329 11.62 6.86 -15.31
C LYS A 329 12.27 6.86 -16.68
N LEU A 330 11.78 6.03 -17.58
CA LEU A 330 12.13 6.00 -18.99
C LEU A 330 10.92 6.46 -19.81
N VAL A 331 11.04 7.63 -20.42
CA VAL A 331 10.00 8.22 -21.26
C VAL A 331 10.64 8.78 -22.52
N SER A 332 10.15 8.37 -23.69
CA SER A 332 10.61 8.87 -24.99
C SER A 332 12.14 8.80 -25.15
N GLY A 333 12.74 7.68 -24.77
CA GLY A 333 14.19 7.45 -24.83
C GLY A 333 15.02 8.18 -23.77
N ARG A 334 14.39 8.87 -22.83
CA ARG A 334 15.07 9.61 -21.76
C ARG A 334 14.92 8.88 -20.42
N LEU A 335 16.03 8.37 -19.90
CA LEU A 335 16.13 7.80 -18.56
C LEU A 335 16.46 8.91 -17.54
N ILE A 336 15.61 9.09 -16.54
CA ILE A 336 15.80 10.08 -15.47
C ILE A 336 15.62 9.44 -14.09
N PRO A 337 16.42 9.82 -13.07
CA PRO A 337 16.18 9.39 -11.70
C PRO A 337 14.80 9.81 -11.22
N PHE A 338 14.14 8.92 -10.47
CA PHE A 338 12.81 9.12 -9.92
C PHE A 338 12.79 8.70 -8.45
N LYS A 339 13.05 9.68 -7.57
CA LYS A 339 13.25 9.41 -6.13
C LYS A 339 12.05 8.74 -5.46
N ARG A 340 10.83 9.12 -5.85
CA ARG A 340 9.59 8.59 -5.26
C ARG A 340 9.23 7.17 -5.69
N ALA A 341 9.91 6.60 -6.69
CA ALA A 341 9.50 5.31 -7.29
C ALA A 341 9.40 4.17 -6.27
N LEU A 342 10.26 4.21 -5.25
CA LEU A 342 10.28 3.21 -4.20
C LEU A 342 9.44 3.64 -2.99
N ASP A 343 9.14 4.92 -2.83
CA ASP A 343 8.47 5.46 -1.65
C ASP A 343 7.02 4.99 -1.58
N PRO A 344 6.49 4.74 -0.38
CA PRO A 344 5.09 4.37 -0.26
C PRO A 344 4.19 5.48 -0.84
N PRO A 345 3.06 5.12 -1.47
CA PRO A 345 2.08 6.10 -1.90
C PRO A 345 1.57 6.88 -0.69
N MET A 346 1.23 8.14 -0.92
CA MET A 346 0.69 9.03 0.12
C MET A 346 -0.69 9.52 -0.28
N MET A 347 -1.52 9.82 0.72
CA MET A 347 -2.70 10.65 0.54
C MET A 347 -2.35 12.08 0.92
N LEU A 348 -2.40 13.01 -0.04
CA LEU A 348 -2.26 14.43 0.25
C LEU A 348 -3.64 15.05 0.36
N VAL A 349 -3.97 15.56 1.54
CA VAL A 349 -5.22 16.31 1.77
C VAL A 349 -4.87 17.79 1.90
N SER A 350 -5.53 18.62 1.11
CA SER A 350 -5.30 20.07 1.11
C SER A 350 -6.61 20.85 1.00
N ASP A 351 -6.66 22.02 1.62
CA ASP A 351 -7.71 22.99 1.32
C ASP A 351 -7.50 23.63 -0.06
N LEU A 352 -8.49 24.31 -0.60
CA LEU A 352 -8.39 24.98 -1.90
C LEU A 352 -8.03 26.46 -1.76
N ASP A 353 -8.98 27.25 -1.26
CA ASP A 353 -8.90 28.71 -1.27
C ASP A 353 -7.81 29.23 -0.32
N GLY A 354 -6.93 30.08 -0.82
CA GLY A 354 -5.78 30.60 -0.07
C GLY A 354 -4.70 29.55 0.23
N THR A 355 -4.84 28.31 -0.28
CA THR A 355 -3.90 27.21 -0.08
C THR A 355 -3.37 26.69 -1.42
N MET A 356 -4.20 25.94 -2.17
CA MET A 356 -3.85 25.43 -3.50
C MET A 356 -4.16 26.42 -4.60
N VAL A 357 -5.04 27.38 -4.34
CA VAL A 357 -5.50 28.39 -5.29
C VAL A 357 -5.48 29.77 -4.64
N GLY A 358 -5.06 30.78 -5.41
CA GLY A 358 -5.18 32.18 -5.04
C GLY A 358 -5.59 33.06 -6.22
N ASP A 359 -5.64 34.36 -5.94
CA ASP A 359 -6.25 35.38 -6.81
C ASP A 359 -5.23 36.14 -7.68
N THR A 360 -3.95 35.78 -7.62
CA THR A 360 -2.90 36.46 -8.38
C THR A 360 -2.31 35.58 -9.49
N PRO A 361 -1.76 36.16 -10.57
CA PRO A 361 -1.06 35.40 -11.61
C PRO A 361 0.11 34.57 -11.08
N GLU A 362 0.79 35.03 -10.02
CA GLU A 362 1.88 34.30 -9.38
C GLU A 362 1.36 33.03 -8.69
N PHE A 363 0.18 33.08 -8.06
CA PHE A 363 -0.46 31.89 -7.51
C PHE A 363 -0.76 30.85 -8.59
N ASP A 364 -1.24 31.28 -9.75
CA ASP A 364 -1.48 30.40 -10.89
C ASP A 364 -0.20 29.67 -11.34
N TYR A 365 0.95 30.35 -11.35
CA TYR A 365 2.24 29.74 -11.67
C TYR A 365 2.64 28.65 -10.67
N TYR A 366 2.50 28.90 -9.37
CA TYR A 366 2.82 27.91 -8.35
C TYR A 366 1.82 26.74 -8.33
N THR A 367 0.54 27.03 -8.59
CA THR A 367 -0.51 26.01 -8.74
C THR A 367 -0.16 25.04 -9.86
N ASP A 368 0.22 25.59 -11.03
CA ASP A 368 0.63 24.79 -12.18
C ASP A 368 1.94 24.03 -11.94
N SER A 369 2.92 24.68 -11.29
CA SER A 369 4.18 24.03 -10.91
C SER A 369 3.96 22.84 -9.98
N PHE A 370 3.06 22.99 -9.00
CA PHE A 370 2.64 21.88 -8.14
C PHE A 370 1.99 20.77 -8.96
N ARG A 371 1.05 21.10 -9.87
CA ARG A 371 0.39 20.10 -10.72
C ARG A 371 1.41 19.33 -11.54
N VAL A 372 2.32 20.00 -12.23
CA VAL A 372 3.36 19.34 -13.05
C VAL A 372 4.19 18.39 -12.19
N TYR A 373 4.63 18.84 -11.02
CA TYR A 373 5.36 17.97 -10.08
C TYR A 373 4.51 16.79 -9.64
N TRP A 374 3.27 17.04 -9.22
CA TRP A 374 2.35 16.05 -8.68
C TRP A 374 2.04 14.96 -9.71
N GLU A 375 1.68 15.33 -10.93
CA GLU A 375 1.37 14.38 -12.01
C GLU A 375 2.61 13.56 -12.41
N ASP A 376 3.78 14.20 -12.53
CA ASP A 376 5.00 13.51 -12.98
C ASP A 376 5.69 12.71 -11.86
N ASN A 377 5.28 12.87 -10.59
CA ASN A 377 5.96 12.20 -9.46
C ASN A 377 4.99 11.49 -8.53
N SER A 378 4.11 12.24 -7.86
CA SER A 378 3.26 11.69 -6.80
C SER A 378 2.15 10.80 -7.34
N ALA A 379 1.38 11.32 -8.30
CA ALA A 379 0.32 10.55 -8.96
C ALA A 379 0.89 9.34 -9.72
N LEU A 380 2.07 9.51 -10.35
CA LEU A 380 2.77 8.41 -11.00
C LEU A 380 3.12 7.27 -10.03
N ALA A 381 3.57 7.61 -8.82
CA ALA A 381 3.79 6.65 -7.73
C ALA A 381 2.49 6.30 -6.96
N ASN A 382 1.34 6.30 -7.63
CA ASN A 382 0.02 5.92 -7.09
C ASN A 382 -0.42 6.71 -5.83
N SER A 383 0.09 7.92 -5.63
CA SER A 383 -0.38 8.80 -4.54
C SER A 383 -1.74 9.44 -4.89
N ILE A 384 -2.55 9.68 -3.87
CA ILE A 384 -3.92 10.20 -3.99
C ILE A 384 -3.96 11.66 -3.56
N LEU A 385 -4.63 12.51 -4.35
CA LEU A 385 -4.88 13.90 -4.02
C LEU A 385 -6.33 14.10 -3.57
N VAL A 386 -6.51 14.73 -2.42
CA VAL A 386 -7.82 15.04 -1.84
C VAL A 386 -7.93 16.54 -1.64
N TYR A 387 -8.98 17.14 -2.18
CA TYR A 387 -9.33 18.52 -1.84
C TYR A 387 -10.41 18.55 -0.77
N ASN A 388 -10.10 19.16 0.37
CA ASN A 388 -10.98 19.28 1.53
C ASN A 388 -11.39 20.74 1.74
N THR A 389 -12.50 21.12 1.09
CA THR A 389 -12.92 22.51 0.92
C THR A 389 -14.32 22.78 1.48
N GLY A 390 -14.59 24.05 1.81
CA GLY A 390 -15.94 24.53 2.11
C GLY A 390 -16.82 24.70 0.87
N ARG A 391 -16.24 24.70 -0.34
CA ARG A 391 -16.98 24.80 -1.61
C ARG A 391 -17.91 23.61 -1.81
N SER A 392 -18.99 23.81 -2.57
CA SER A 392 -19.79 22.71 -3.09
C SER A 392 -19.12 22.07 -4.31
N VAL A 393 -19.57 20.88 -4.72
CA VAL A 393 -18.98 20.18 -5.86
C VAL A 393 -19.07 21.00 -7.15
N GLY A 394 -20.20 21.67 -7.41
CA GLY A 394 -20.37 22.52 -8.59
C GLY A 394 -19.41 23.72 -8.60
N ALA A 395 -19.14 24.31 -7.43
CA ALA A 395 -18.17 25.39 -7.30
C ALA A 395 -16.72 24.92 -7.47
N VAL A 396 -16.40 23.67 -7.15
CA VAL A 396 -15.10 23.05 -7.45
C VAL A 396 -14.96 22.76 -8.94
N VAL A 397 -16.01 22.20 -9.58
CA VAL A 397 -16.02 21.95 -11.03
C VAL A 397 -15.78 23.24 -11.81
N GLY A 398 -16.52 24.31 -11.50
CA GLY A 398 -16.32 25.61 -12.15
C GLY A 398 -14.93 26.20 -11.91
N LEU A 399 -14.32 25.93 -10.74
CA LEU A 399 -12.94 26.36 -10.46
C LEU A 399 -11.91 25.60 -11.29
N LEU A 400 -12.06 24.28 -11.43
CA LEU A 400 -11.21 23.44 -12.28
C LEU A 400 -11.26 23.91 -13.74
N GLU A 401 -12.47 24.19 -14.25
CA GLU A 401 -12.68 24.76 -15.58
C GLU A 401 -12.01 26.14 -15.73
N GLN A 402 -12.23 27.05 -14.77
CA GLN A 402 -11.64 28.38 -14.77
C GLN A 402 -10.11 28.34 -14.79
N LYS A 403 -9.51 27.42 -14.03
CA LYS A 403 -8.04 27.28 -13.97
C LYS A 403 -7.45 26.61 -15.21
N GLY A 404 -8.27 26.13 -16.14
CA GLY A 404 -7.82 25.73 -17.49
C GLY A 404 -6.74 24.65 -17.49
N GLY A 405 -6.84 23.69 -16.57
CA GLY A 405 -5.87 22.59 -16.45
C GLY A 405 -4.58 22.93 -15.69
N LYS A 406 -4.47 24.11 -15.06
CA LYS A 406 -3.36 24.44 -14.16
C LYS A 406 -3.50 23.83 -12.77
N LEU A 407 -4.73 23.61 -12.31
CA LEU A 407 -5.00 22.97 -11.02
C LEU A 407 -4.93 21.44 -11.19
N ALA A 408 -4.24 20.76 -10.27
CA ALA A 408 -4.14 19.31 -10.31
C ALA A 408 -5.51 18.66 -10.15
N MET A 409 -5.76 17.60 -10.93
CA MET A 409 -7.00 16.85 -10.80
C MET A 409 -6.95 16.04 -9.49
N PRO A 410 -7.88 16.27 -8.55
CA PRO A 410 -7.97 15.46 -7.35
C PRO A 410 -8.60 14.11 -7.65
N ASP A 411 -8.31 13.12 -6.82
CA ASP A 411 -8.93 11.80 -6.86
C ASP A 411 -10.20 11.75 -5.99
N VAL A 412 -10.25 12.59 -4.94
CA VAL A 412 -11.36 12.70 -3.99
C VAL A 412 -11.65 14.17 -3.68
N LEU A 413 -12.92 14.52 -3.57
CA LEU A 413 -13.36 15.81 -3.04
C LEU A 413 -14.11 15.62 -1.73
N ILE A 414 -13.69 16.32 -0.69
CA ILE A 414 -14.45 16.51 0.54
C ILE A 414 -15.01 17.94 0.49
N THR A 415 -16.32 18.06 0.48
CA THR A 415 -17.03 19.34 0.27
C THR A 415 -17.97 19.65 1.43
N ALA A 416 -18.49 20.88 1.47
CA ALA A 416 -19.49 21.31 2.43
C ALA A 416 -19.13 20.95 3.89
N VAL A 417 -17.89 21.25 4.28
CA VAL A 417 -17.36 21.06 5.65
C VAL A 417 -17.33 19.57 6.08
N GLY A 418 -17.18 18.66 5.11
CA GLY A 418 -17.10 17.21 5.37
C GLY A 418 -18.45 16.50 5.37
N THR A 419 -19.51 17.13 4.87
CA THR A 419 -20.84 16.49 4.78
C THR A 419 -21.04 15.71 3.48
N LYS A 420 -20.12 15.87 2.51
CA LYS A 420 -20.16 15.16 1.24
C LYS A 420 -18.75 14.75 0.83
N VAL A 421 -18.58 13.47 0.53
CA VAL A 421 -17.35 12.88 -0.03
C VAL A 421 -17.68 12.43 -1.45
N TRP A 422 -16.85 12.84 -2.39
CA TRP A 422 -17.01 12.53 -3.81
C TRP A 422 -15.76 11.84 -4.33
N LEU A 423 -15.96 10.75 -5.06
CA LEU A 423 -14.93 9.99 -5.74
C LEU A 423 -14.93 10.39 -7.22
N LEU A 424 -13.73 10.49 -7.80
CA LEU A 424 -13.60 10.71 -9.24
C LEU A 424 -14.23 9.52 -9.98
N ASP A 425 -15.22 9.81 -10.82
CA ASP A 425 -16.05 8.79 -11.50
C ASP A 425 -15.41 8.25 -12.79
N GLU A 426 -14.41 8.97 -13.32
CA GLU A 426 -13.69 8.60 -14.53
C GLU A 426 -12.24 8.18 -14.20
N VAL A 427 -11.64 7.40 -15.09
CA VAL A 427 -10.19 7.14 -15.03
C VAL A 427 -9.48 8.48 -15.16
N ARG A 428 -8.55 8.77 -14.23
CA ARG A 428 -7.90 10.08 -14.12
C ARG A 428 -7.27 10.59 -15.42
N SER A 429 -6.78 9.69 -16.27
CA SER A 429 -6.24 10.04 -17.59
C SER A 429 -7.25 10.67 -18.55
N ASN A 430 -8.53 10.35 -18.39
CA ASN A 430 -9.64 10.84 -19.20
C ASN A 430 -10.52 11.85 -18.45
N ALA A 431 -10.26 12.04 -17.16
CA ALA A 431 -11.10 12.83 -16.29
C ALA A 431 -11.06 14.31 -16.68
N THR A 432 -12.23 14.85 -16.97
CA THR A 432 -12.42 16.29 -17.19
C THR A 432 -12.62 17.08 -15.90
N GLY A 433 -12.87 16.37 -14.78
CA GLY A 433 -13.23 16.97 -13.50
C GLY A 433 -14.68 17.43 -13.40
N THR A 434 -15.54 17.07 -14.36
CA THR A 434 -16.94 17.50 -14.42
C THR A 434 -17.92 16.50 -13.79
N LYS A 435 -17.51 15.24 -13.61
CA LYS A 435 -18.34 14.17 -13.04
C LYS A 435 -17.71 13.59 -11.79
N TRP A 436 -18.57 13.35 -10.81
CA TRP A 436 -18.21 12.93 -9.47
C TRP A 436 -19.28 11.99 -8.94
N ARG A 437 -18.85 10.91 -8.31
CA ARG A 437 -19.73 9.92 -7.68
C ARG A 437 -19.71 10.12 -6.17
N GLU A 438 -20.87 10.26 -5.55
CA GLU A 438 -20.96 10.39 -4.10
C GLU A 438 -20.58 9.07 -3.40
N ASP A 439 -19.89 9.17 -2.26
CA ASP A 439 -19.68 8.03 -1.37
C ASP A 439 -20.95 7.76 -0.55
N GLU A 440 -21.71 6.74 -0.97
CA GLU A 440 -22.98 6.35 -0.35
C GLU A 440 -22.78 5.83 1.09
N MET A 441 -21.65 5.18 1.38
CA MET A 441 -21.36 4.66 2.72
C MET A 441 -21.12 5.79 3.70
N TRP A 442 -20.41 6.83 3.25
CA TRP A 442 -20.24 8.06 4.02
C TRP A 442 -21.59 8.76 4.25
N ALA A 443 -22.39 8.93 3.20
CA ALA A 443 -23.71 9.57 3.32
C ALA A 443 -24.61 8.85 4.32
N HIS A 444 -24.69 7.51 4.25
CA HIS A 444 -25.46 6.70 5.19
C HIS A 444 -24.96 6.84 6.64
N ARG A 445 -23.64 6.95 6.84
CA ARG A 445 -23.07 7.18 8.17
C ARG A 445 -23.52 8.52 8.76
N LEU A 446 -23.73 9.53 7.94
CA LEU A 446 -24.20 10.84 8.39
C LEU A 446 -25.68 10.87 8.78
N ASP A 447 -26.49 9.92 8.31
CA ASP A 447 -27.90 9.77 8.72
C ASP A 447 -28.04 9.42 10.21
N GLU A 448 -27.00 8.85 10.84
CA GLU A 448 -27.02 8.50 12.25
C GLU A 448 -27.23 9.73 13.15
N GLY A 449 -28.42 9.81 13.75
CA GLY A 449 -28.78 10.91 14.64
C GLY A 449 -29.15 12.21 13.89
N TRP A 450 -29.28 12.18 12.57
CA TRP A 450 -29.66 13.33 11.76
C TRP A 450 -31.05 13.16 11.14
N ASP A 451 -31.80 14.26 11.06
CA ASP A 451 -33.11 14.33 10.40
C ASP A 451 -33.26 15.73 9.80
N LEU A 452 -33.22 15.82 8.47
CA LEU A 452 -33.20 17.10 7.76
C LEU A 452 -34.48 17.91 7.96
N GLU A 453 -35.65 17.26 7.99
CA GLU A 453 -36.92 17.96 8.12
C GLU A 453 -37.07 18.55 9.54
N LYS A 454 -36.65 17.80 10.55
CA LYS A 454 -36.57 18.34 11.92
C LYS A 454 -35.55 19.46 12.02
N ALA A 455 -34.39 19.32 11.38
CA ALA A 455 -33.38 20.35 11.37
C ALA A 455 -33.86 21.66 10.70
N ARG A 456 -34.61 21.53 9.59
CA ARG A 456 -35.29 22.65 8.92
C ARG A 456 -36.28 23.34 9.84
N SER A 457 -37.12 22.57 10.53
CA SER A 457 -38.12 23.12 11.48
C SER A 457 -37.47 23.92 12.62
N VAL A 458 -36.37 23.43 13.18
CA VAL A 458 -35.58 24.15 14.19
C VAL A 458 -35.01 25.45 13.61
N GLY A 459 -34.43 25.38 12.40
CA GLY A 459 -33.88 26.56 11.74
C GLY A 459 -34.93 27.61 11.36
N GLU A 460 -36.14 27.19 10.96
CA GLU A 460 -37.25 28.11 10.66
C GLU A 460 -37.70 28.84 11.91
N SER A 461 -37.75 28.13 13.04
CA SER A 461 -38.02 28.72 14.35
C SER A 461 -36.95 29.74 14.75
N ALA A 462 -35.67 29.43 14.51
CA ALA A 462 -34.55 30.34 14.79
C ALA A 462 -34.62 31.61 13.91
N VAL A 463 -34.76 31.46 12.59
CA VAL A 463 -34.88 32.60 11.66
C VAL A 463 -36.12 33.45 12.00
N GLY A 464 -37.25 32.83 12.37
CA GLY A 464 -38.44 33.55 12.81
C GLY A 464 -38.25 34.33 14.12
N ASN A 465 -37.50 33.77 15.07
CA ASN A 465 -37.24 34.38 16.38
C ASN A 465 -36.25 35.55 16.30
N PHE A 466 -35.18 35.42 15.51
CA PHE A 466 -34.11 36.42 15.41
C PHE A 466 -34.28 37.39 14.23
N ARG A 467 -35.22 37.12 13.32
CA ARG A 467 -35.67 38.00 12.23
C ARG A 467 -34.52 38.53 11.39
N ASP A 468 -34.36 39.85 11.35
CA ASP A 468 -33.40 40.59 10.53
C ASP A 468 -31.94 40.38 10.95
N ARG A 469 -31.69 39.59 12.00
CA ARG A 469 -30.37 39.27 12.57
C ARG A 469 -29.90 37.83 12.28
N CYS A 470 -30.73 37.00 11.63
CA CYS A 470 -30.41 35.61 11.29
C CYS A 470 -31.12 35.18 10.00
N TYR A 471 -30.36 34.85 8.96
CA TYR A 471 -30.88 34.46 7.65
C TYR A 471 -30.45 33.06 7.25
N TRP A 472 -31.27 32.39 6.45
CA TRP A 472 -30.90 31.14 5.79
C TRP A 472 -29.80 31.36 4.75
N LEU A 473 -28.76 30.53 4.77
CA LEU A 473 -27.80 30.37 3.67
C LEU A 473 -28.12 29.14 2.83
N ASP A 474 -28.38 28.02 3.49
CA ASP A 474 -28.81 26.77 2.87
C ASP A 474 -29.74 26.02 3.82
N LYS A 475 -30.79 25.44 3.27
CA LYS A 475 -31.77 24.61 3.99
C LYS A 475 -31.49 23.12 3.78
N GLY A 476 -30.27 22.74 3.48
CA GLY A 476 -29.89 21.36 3.15
C GLY A 476 -30.50 20.89 1.83
N THR A 477 -30.71 21.80 0.88
CA THR A 477 -31.20 21.45 -0.46
C THR A 477 -30.10 20.80 -1.31
N GLU A 478 -28.89 21.33 -1.23
CA GLU A 478 -27.70 20.75 -1.87
C GLU A 478 -27.00 19.75 -0.94
N HIS A 479 -27.12 19.95 0.37
CA HIS A 479 -26.43 19.18 1.40
C HIS A 479 -27.41 18.64 2.46
N PRO A 480 -28.00 17.45 2.27
CA PRO A 480 -29.02 16.92 3.17
C PRO A 480 -28.60 16.78 4.64
N HIS A 481 -27.30 16.70 4.92
CA HIS A 481 -26.72 16.59 6.27
C HIS A 481 -26.22 17.92 6.85
N ARG A 482 -26.68 19.05 6.28
CA ARG A 482 -26.29 20.41 6.68
C ARG A 482 -27.45 21.38 6.56
N VAL A 483 -27.55 22.30 7.52
CA VAL A 483 -28.35 23.52 7.42
C VAL A 483 -27.48 24.70 7.86
N ALA A 484 -27.55 25.83 7.14
CA ALA A 484 -26.59 26.92 7.32
C ALA A 484 -27.27 28.28 7.42
N PHE A 485 -26.69 29.17 8.24
CA PHE A 485 -27.24 30.50 8.54
C PHE A 485 -26.18 31.59 8.46
N SER A 486 -26.58 32.79 8.07
CA SER A 486 -25.81 34.02 8.27
C SER A 486 -26.36 34.76 9.47
N VAL A 487 -25.52 35.01 10.47
CA VAL A 487 -25.94 35.52 11.78
C VAL A 487 -25.11 36.75 12.15
N GLU A 488 -25.77 37.77 12.68
CA GLU A 488 -25.11 38.98 13.15
C GLU A 488 -24.28 38.67 14.41
N THR A 489 -23.03 39.16 14.45
CA THR A 489 -22.04 38.78 15.47
C THR A 489 -22.50 39.13 16.90
N ASN A 490 -23.31 40.17 17.08
CA ASN A 490 -23.81 40.61 18.38
C ASN A 490 -24.83 39.65 19.03
N VAL A 491 -25.54 38.83 18.26
CA VAL A 491 -26.53 37.85 18.73
C VAL A 491 -26.10 36.40 18.53
N MET A 492 -24.87 36.19 18.06
CA MET A 492 -24.33 34.87 17.72
C MET A 492 -24.49 33.85 18.86
N GLY A 493 -24.17 34.25 20.09
CA GLY A 493 -24.28 33.37 21.26
C GLY A 493 -25.72 32.92 21.54
N ASP A 494 -26.67 33.86 21.45
CA ASP A 494 -28.09 33.59 21.68
C ASP A 494 -28.68 32.69 20.58
N VAL A 495 -28.31 32.94 19.33
CA VAL A 495 -28.74 32.12 18.18
C VAL A 495 -28.21 30.69 18.31
N ILE A 496 -26.93 30.52 18.63
CA ILE A 496 -26.32 29.19 18.81
C ILE A 496 -26.97 28.46 19.98
N ALA A 497 -27.23 29.13 21.11
CA ALA A 497 -27.90 28.52 22.26
C ALA A 497 -29.33 28.08 21.90
N TYR A 498 -30.09 28.93 21.20
CA TYR A 498 -31.45 28.62 20.73
C TYR A 498 -31.46 27.42 19.78
N LEU A 499 -30.54 27.40 18.81
CA LEU A 499 -30.39 26.28 17.88
C LEU A 499 -30.08 24.97 18.61
N ARG A 500 -29.09 24.97 19.52
CA ARG A 500 -28.71 23.78 20.29
C ARG A 500 -29.88 23.22 21.10
N GLN A 501 -30.63 24.08 21.79
CA GLN A 501 -31.81 23.67 22.55
C GLN A 501 -32.91 23.11 21.63
N GLY A 502 -33.14 23.75 20.48
CA GLY A 502 -34.11 23.28 19.49
C GLY A 502 -33.76 21.91 18.91
N PHE A 503 -32.50 21.69 18.55
CA PHE A 503 -32.03 20.40 18.03
C PHE A 503 -32.11 19.28 19.09
N GLU A 504 -31.71 19.55 20.32
CA GLU A 504 -31.84 18.61 21.44
C GLU A 504 -33.30 18.21 21.66
N ALA A 505 -34.22 19.17 21.69
CA ALA A 505 -35.66 18.92 21.84
C ALA A 505 -36.25 18.12 20.67
N ALA A 506 -35.71 18.30 19.46
CA ALA A 506 -36.11 17.55 18.26
C ALA A 506 -35.45 16.15 18.16
N GLY A 507 -34.50 15.83 19.05
CA GLY A 507 -33.73 14.59 19.00
C GLY A 507 -32.75 14.52 17.82
N VAL A 508 -32.30 15.67 17.31
CA VAL A 508 -31.32 15.78 16.22
C VAL A 508 -29.94 16.04 16.82
N GLN A 509 -28.98 15.15 16.55
CA GLN A 509 -27.61 15.29 17.02
C GLN A 509 -26.81 16.13 16.02
N VAL A 510 -26.37 17.31 16.46
CA VAL A 510 -25.73 18.28 15.59
C VAL A 510 -24.35 18.71 16.08
N ARG A 511 -23.48 18.99 15.12
CA ARG A 511 -22.27 19.78 15.32
C ARG A 511 -22.50 21.18 14.74
N VAL A 512 -22.27 22.21 15.56
CA VAL A 512 -22.39 23.61 15.13
C VAL A 512 -20.99 24.17 14.90
N ILE A 513 -20.75 24.67 13.69
CA ILE A 513 -19.47 25.21 13.23
C ILE A 513 -19.69 26.68 12.86
N THR A 514 -18.82 27.56 13.36
CA THR A 514 -18.88 28.99 13.05
C THR A 514 -17.69 29.41 12.21
N SER A 515 -17.92 30.16 11.13
CA SER A 515 -16.85 30.64 10.25
C SER A 515 -17.12 32.07 9.76
N GLY A 516 -16.11 32.71 9.16
CA GLY A 516 -16.20 34.09 8.66
C GLY A 516 -15.74 35.16 9.66
N ASN A 517 -15.50 36.36 9.14
CA ASN A 517 -15.00 37.53 9.87
C ASN A 517 -15.93 38.73 9.63
N GLY A 518 -15.98 39.65 10.59
CA GLY A 518 -16.75 40.90 10.49
C GLY A 518 -18.05 40.91 11.31
N GLU A 519 -19.00 41.76 10.90
CA GLU A 519 -20.26 41.98 11.61
C GLU A 519 -21.29 40.84 11.42
N TRP A 520 -21.08 39.99 10.43
CA TRP A 520 -21.87 38.80 10.15
C TRP A 520 -20.97 37.57 10.06
N ARG A 521 -21.44 36.42 10.54
CA ARG A 521 -20.72 35.14 10.44
C ARG A 521 -21.64 34.02 9.99
N TYR A 522 -21.03 32.97 9.46
CA TYR A 522 -21.73 31.78 9.03
C TYR A 522 -21.81 30.77 10.17
N VAL A 523 -23.00 30.20 10.37
CA VAL A 523 -23.28 29.15 11.34
C VAL A 523 -23.77 27.93 10.58
N ASP A 524 -22.91 26.91 10.51
CA ASP A 524 -23.19 25.62 9.88
C ASP A 524 -23.61 24.62 10.95
N CYS A 525 -24.83 24.10 10.85
CA CYS A 525 -25.31 23.00 11.67
C CYS A 525 -25.29 21.73 10.81
N VAL A 526 -24.45 20.77 11.18
CA VAL A 526 -24.23 19.54 10.42
C VAL A 526 -24.51 18.30 11.28
N SER A 527 -24.69 17.14 10.65
CA SER A 527 -24.74 15.86 11.36
C SER A 527 -23.58 15.72 12.35
N ILE A 528 -23.82 15.13 13.52
CA ILE A 528 -22.80 14.93 14.55
C ILE A 528 -21.58 14.12 14.06
N ARG A 529 -21.82 13.24 13.08
CA ARG A 529 -20.80 12.41 12.42
C ARG A 529 -20.00 13.17 11.37
N ALA A 530 -20.50 14.33 10.91
CA ALA A 530 -19.84 15.11 9.88
C ALA A 530 -18.68 15.95 10.44
N GLY A 531 -17.73 16.22 9.56
CA GLY A 531 -16.61 17.12 9.83
C GLY A 531 -15.46 16.81 8.90
N LYS A 532 -14.57 17.80 8.73
CA LYS A 532 -13.43 17.69 7.82
C LYS A 532 -12.49 16.53 8.18
N LEU A 533 -12.28 16.29 9.48
CA LEU A 533 -11.40 15.22 9.97
C LEU A 533 -12.08 13.86 9.92
N GLU A 534 -13.39 13.80 10.19
CA GLU A 534 -14.14 12.55 10.19
C GLU A 534 -14.41 12.01 8.78
N ALA A 535 -14.49 12.90 7.80
CA ALA A 535 -14.61 12.54 6.38
C ALA A 535 -13.29 12.07 5.74
N MET A 536 -12.15 12.37 6.38
CA MET A 536 -10.83 11.84 6.02
C MET A 536 -10.65 10.46 6.65
#